data_AF-A0A7Y8I1F3-F1
#
_entry.id   AF-A0A7Y8I1F3-F1
#
_cell.length_a   1.000
_cell.length_b   1.000
_cell.length_c   1.000
_cell.angle_alpha   90.00
_cell.angle_beta   90.00
_cell.angle_gamma   90.00
#
_symmetry.space_group_name_H-M   'P 1'
#
loop_
_entity.id
_entity.type
_entity.pdbx_description
1 polymer ?
#
loop_
_entity_poly.entity_id
_entity_poly.type
_entity_poly.pdbx_seq_one_letter_code
_entity_poly.pdbx_strand_id
1 'polypeptide(L)'
;MMRLSRRVLLAAGFVPALPLGAEEPWKAKNPSEWTDKELNKILSDSPWAQKVEVAIGGVPMSGMGGGRRGGRGGGGGGASLPSADQSGPGGGGMGGGMGGGMGGGDMGGGSMMSPTIPFVIRWVSAAPVKEAFVRARLGKEADTSPQAKEYLDRAEPHYVIAVIGPPRGGPQQREGAPGGQQRQGPSEEMKQKIKAVTFLHRKGKPDVHPEVVEVVQGSAQTMVFRFPRTDEITLDDKDVEFSTKMGSIDIKRKFKLKEMVWHGKLAL
;
A
#
# COMPACT_ATOMS: atom_id res chain seq x y z
N MET A 1 -1.47 70.70 38.42
CA MET A 1 -2.61 69.82 38.03
C MET A 1 -2.63 69.68 36.50
N MET A 2 -2.68 68.43 36.01
CA MET A 2 -3.16 67.92 34.69
C MET A 2 -2.67 68.61 33.39
N ARG A 3 -1.78 67.96 32.60
CA ARG A 3 -2.02 67.00 31.48
C ARG A 3 -2.61 67.64 30.21
N LEU A 4 -1.87 67.64 29.09
CA LEU A 4 -2.47 67.45 27.75
C LEU A 4 -1.49 66.74 26.78
N SER A 5 -1.61 65.42 26.81
CA SER A 5 -1.46 64.39 25.78
C SER A 5 -1.09 64.80 24.34
N ARG A 6 0.07 64.35 23.83
CA ARG A 6 0.31 64.10 22.40
C ARG A 6 -0.06 62.63 22.10
N ARG A 7 -1.10 62.41 21.29
CA ARG A 7 -1.39 61.08 20.71
C ARG A 7 -0.90 61.08 19.27
N VAL A 8 0.23 60.42 19.03
CA VAL A 8 0.62 59.99 17.68
C VAL A 8 0.06 58.58 17.50
N LEU A 9 -0.93 58.45 16.64
CA LEU A 9 -1.46 57.15 16.22
C LEU A 9 -0.55 56.60 15.12
N LEU A 10 0.34 55.68 15.49
CA LEU A 10 1.04 54.80 14.56
C LEU A 10 0.09 53.64 14.22
N ALA A 11 -0.49 53.68 13.02
CA ALA A 11 -1.21 52.55 12.46
C ALA A 11 -0.19 51.49 12.03
N ALA A 12 -0.01 50.45 12.84
CA ALA A 12 0.77 49.28 12.45
C ALA A 12 -0.05 48.44 11.46
N GLY A 13 0.39 48.37 10.22
CA GLY A 13 -0.18 47.50 9.19
C GLY A 13 0.01 46.04 9.57
N PHE A 14 -1.10 45.31 9.73
CA PHE A 14 -1.11 43.88 9.91
C PHE A 14 -0.86 43.22 8.54
N VAL A 15 0.38 42.79 8.30
CA VAL A 15 0.69 41.92 7.15
C VAL A 15 0.23 40.51 7.54
N PRO A 16 -0.77 39.91 6.87
CA PRO A 16 -1.14 38.54 7.15
C PRO A 16 0.03 37.64 6.74
N ALA A 17 0.63 36.98 7.73
CA ALA A 17 1.62 35.95 7.49
C ALA A 17 0.95 34.83 6.70
N LEU A 18 1.35 34.66 5.44
CA LEU A 18 1.03 33.46 4.66
C LEU A 18 1.56 32.25 5.45
N PRO A 19 0.78 31.15 5.57
CA PRO A 19 1.25 29.97 6.30
C PRO A 19 2.46 29.41 5.55
N LEU A 20 3.65 29.64 6.11
CA LEU A 20 4.83 28.84 5.81
C LEU A 20 4.40 27.38 6.00
N GLY A 21 4.58 26.55 4.97
CA GLY A 21 4.11 25.17 4.96
C GLY A 21 4.47 24.50 6.29
N ALA A 22 3.46 23.94 6.97
CA ALA A 22 3.65 23.35 8.29
C ALA A 22 4.83 22.37 8.24
N GLU A 23 5.88 22.66 9.01
CA GLU A 23 7.01 21.76 9.12
C GLU A 23 6.53 20.37 9.55
N GLU A 24 7.16 19.33 9.01
CA GLU A 24 6.77 17.95 9.28
C GLU A 24 6.86 17.63 10.78
N PRO A 25 5.90 16.87 11.36
CA PRO A 25 5.78 16.71 12.81
C PRO A 25 7.01 16.04 13.44
N TRP A 26 7.68 15.15 12.71
CA TRP A 26 8.92 14.49 13.15
C TRP A 26 10.16 15.41 13.12
N LYS A 27 10.07 16.61 12.55
CA LYS A 27 11.13 17.63 12.56
C LYS A 27 10.87 18.73 13.58
N ALA A 28 9.61 19.16 13.68
CA ALA A 28 9.26 20.39 14.39
C ALA A 28 8.77 20.17 15.83
N LYS A 29 8.30 18.97 16.19
CA LYS A 29 7.57 18.74 17.43
C LYS A 29 8.23 17.69 18.30
N ASN A 30 8.07 17.86 19.61
CA ASN A 30 8.29 16.76 20.55
C ASN A 30 7.23 15.68 20.30
N PRO A 31 7.59 14.39 20.43
CA PRO A 31 6.62 13.32 20.25
C PRO A 31 5.35 13.44 21.08
N SER A 32 5.44 13.98 22.29
CA SER A 32 4.30 14.21 23.20
C SER A 32 3.28 15.21 22.70
N GLU A 33 3.61 15.96 21.67
CA GLU A 33 2.74 16.95 21.04
C GLU A 33 2.12 16.45 19.73
N TRP A 34 2.43 15.21 19.29
CA TRP A 34 1.85 14.64 18.08
C TRP A 34 0.38 14.31 18.27
N THR A 35 -0.44 14.87 17.39
CA THR A 35 -1.86 14.55 17.28
C THR A 35 -2.09 13.22 16.56
N ASP A 36 -3.28 12.64 16.68
CA ASP A 36 -3.63 11.39 15.96
C ASP A 36 -3.43 11.48 14.45
N LYS A 37 -3.69 12.66 13.85
CA LYS A 37 -3.46 12.90 12.43
C LYS A 37 -1.97 12.85 12.09
N GLU A 38 -1.13 13.40 12.94
CA GLU A 38 0.33 13.40 12.77
C GLU A 38 0.93 12.02 13.02
N LEU A 39 0.44 11.28 14.02
CA LEU A 39 0.79 9.88 14.25
C LEU A 39 0.49 9.04 13.00
N ASN A 40 -0.71 9.19 12.43
CA ASN A 40 -1.08 8.50 11.18
C ASN A 40 -0.17 8.92 10.00
N LYS A 41 0.23 10.19 9.94
CA LYS A 41 1.21 10.66 8.94
C LYS A 41 2.57 10.01 9.15
N ILE A 42 3.12 10.00 10.36
CA ILE A 42 4.40 9.33 10.67
C ILE A 42 4.35 7.85 10.29
N LEU A 43 3.25 7.17 10.61
CA LEU A 43 3.08 5.74 10.43
C LEU A 43 2.74 5.33 8.98
N SER A 44 2.45 6.25 8.06
CA SER A 44 2.04 5.91 6.69
C SER A 44 2.63 6.78 5.58
N ASP A 45 3.15 7.96 5.91
CA ASP A 45 3.59 8.98 4.96
C ASP A 45 4.70 9.85 5.57
N SER A 46 5.84 9.21 5.81
CA SER A 46 7.05 9.81 6.40
C SER A 46 8.31 9.22 5.75
N PRO A 47 9.50 9.77 5.99
CA PRO A 47 10.76 9.17 5.51
C PRO A 47 10.94 7.71 5.90
N TRP A 48 10.27 7.24 6.96
CA TRP A 48 10.30 5.86 7.44
C TRP A 48 9.11 5.01 7.02
N ALA A 49 8.04 5.61 6.48
CA ALA A 49 6.82 4.93 6.07
C ALA A 49 6.32 5.48 4.73
N GLN A 50 6.41 4.68 3.66
CA GLN A 50 6.14 5.13 2.31
C GLN A 50 4.98 4.35 1.69
N LYS A 51 3.98 5.07 1.15
CA LYS A 51 2.92 4.47 0.33
C LYS A 51 3.45 4.11 -1.04
N VAL A 52 3.08 2.93 -1.53
CA VAL A 52 3.36 2.47 -2.89
C VAL A 52 2.09 1.88 -3.49
N GLU A 53 1.83 2.20 -4.74
CA GLU A 53 0.77 1.56 -5.52
C GLU A 53 1.39 0.54 -6.46
N VAL A 54 0.98 -0.71 -6.34
CA VAL A 54 1.56 -1.81 -7.11
C VAL A 54 0.51 -2.36 -8.07
N ALA A 55 0.78 -2.25 -9.37
CA ALA A 55 -0.08 -2.81 -10.39
C ALA A 55 -0.08 -4.33 -10.32
N ILE A 56 -1.26 -4.94 -10.42
CA ILE A 56 -1.38 -6.39 -10.55
C ILE A 56 -1.14 -6.76 -12.01
N GLY A 57 0.05 -7.28 -12.33
CA GLY A 57 0.36 -7.79 -13.67
C GLY A 57 -0.38 -9.10 -13.97
N GLY A 58 -1.31 -9.06 -14.93
CA GLY A 58 -1.70 -10.18 -15.79
C GLY A 58 -2.54 -11.31 -15.16
N VAL A 59 -3.86 -11.13 -15.07
CA VAL A 59 -4.72 -12.19 -15.61
C VAL A 59 -4.79 -11.97 -17.11
N PRO A 60 -4.37 -12.93 -17.96
CA PRO A 60 -4.70 -12.86 -19.37
C PRO A 60 -6.22 -12.87 -19.47
N MET A 61 -6.83 -11.73 -19.75
CA MET A 61 -8.22 -11.66 -20.22
C MET A 61 -8.31 -12.16 -21.68
N SER A 62 -7.51 -13.16 -22.06
CA SER A 62 -7.56 -13.82 -23.37
C SER A 62 -8.66 -14.89 -23.45
N GLY A 63 -9.55 -14.96 -22.46
CA GLY A 63 -10.63 -15.95 -22.41
C GLY A 63 -12.05 -15.41 -22.58
N MET A 64 -12.27 -14.09 -22.60
CA MET A 64 -13.65 -13.54 -22.47
C MET A 64 -14.12 -12.64 -23.62
N GLY A 65 -13.48 -12.70 -24.79
CA GLY A 65 -13.94 -11.97 -25.97
C GLY A 65 -13.46 -12.58 -27.27
N GLY A 66 -14.32 -13.35 -27.94
CA GLY A 66 -13.95 -13.92 -29.25
C GLY A 66 -14.95 -14.90 -29.83
N GLY A 67 -16.24 -14.61 -29.77
CA GLY A 67 -17.28 -15.50 -30.29
C GLY A 67 -18.23 -14.82 -31.26
N ARG A 68 -17.73 -14.29 -32.38
CA ARG A 68 -18.44 -14.23 -33.70
C ARG A 68 -17.64 -13.43 -34.72
N ARG A 69 -17.29 -14.10 -35.82
CA ARG A 69 -17.67 -13.79 -37.22
C ARG A 69 -16.51 -14.06 -38.19
N GLY A 70 -16.42 -15.31 -38.66
CA GLY A 70 -15.71 -15.66 -39.89
C GLY A 70 -16.75 -16.21 -40.86
N GLY A 71 -17.06 -15.45 -41.92
CA GLY A 71 -17.98 -15.86 -42.96
C GLY A 71 -17.26 -16.47 -44.17
N ARG A 72 -17.96 -17.45 -44.78
CA ARG A 72 -18.09 -17.72 -46.22
C ARG A 72 -16.88 -18.29 -47.00
N GLY A 73 -17.14 -19.51 -47.51
CA GLY A 73 -16.46 -20.15 -48.65
C GLY A 73 -15.65 -21.37 -48.21
N GLY A 74 -15.82 -22.60 -48.71
CA GLY A 74 -16.72 -23.16 -49.72
C GLY A 74 -16.33 -24.64 -49.91
N GLY A 75 -17.24 -25.43 -50.50
CA GLY A 75 -16.88 -26.63 -51.26
C GLY A 75 -16.89 -27.99 -50.54
N GLY A 76 -17.90 -28.80 -50.89
CA GLY A 76 -17.65 -30.15 -51.42
C GLY A 76 -17.98 -31.35 -50.54
N GLY A 77 -19.10 -32.03 -50.89
CA GLY A 77 -19.34 -33.48 -50.78
C GLY A 77 -19.39 -34.07 -49.36
N GLY A 78 -20.33 -34.92 -48.96
CA GLY A 78 -21.32 -35.72 -49.66
C GLY A 78 -21.69 -36.89 -48.73
N ALA A 79 -22.93 -37.35 -48.83
CA ALA A 79 -23.43 -38.67 -48.45
C ALA A 79 -23.65 -39.02 -46.94
N SER A 80 -24.95 -39.15 -46.64
CA SER A 80 -25.60 -40.32 -46.02
C SER A 80 -25.88 -40.34 -44.51
N LEU A 81 -27.20 -40.24 -44.22
CA LEU A 81 -27.93 -40.71 -43.03
C LEU A 81 -27.96 -42.27 -42.97
N PRO A 82 -28.46 -42.95 -41.91
CA PRO A 82 -29.86 -42.92 -41.44
C PRO A 82 -30.00 -42.58 -39.93
N SER A 83 -31.04 -41.84 -39.52
CA SER A 83 -32.33 -42.32 -38.93
C SER A 83 -32.18 -42.77 -37.46
N ALA A 84 -33.06 -42.49 -36.50
CA ALA A 84 -34.51 -42.34 -36.55
C ALA A 84 -35.03 -41.56 -35.32
N ASP A 85 -36.31 -41.18 -35.39
CA ASP A 85 -37.25 -41.03 -34.25
C ASP A 85 -36.94 -39.81 -33.33
N GLN A 86 -37.80 -38.80 -33.16
CA GLN A 86 -39.16 -38.87 -32.61
C GLN A 86 -39.88 -37.51 -32.80
N SER A 87 -41.15 -37.58 -33.22
CA SER A 87 -42.32 -36.67 -33.05
C SER A 87 -42.16 -35.17 -32.67
N GLY A 88 -42.86 -34.29 -33.43
CA GLY A 88 -43.08 -32.84 -33.17
C GLY A 88 -44.01 -32.50 -31.98
N PRO A 89 -44.75 -31.35 -31.95
CA PRO A 89 -45.04 -30.35 -32.99
C PRO A 89 -44.77 -28.87 -32.59
N GLY A 90 -44.96 -27.94 -33.54
CA GLY A 90 -45.44 -26.59 -33.22
C GLY A 90 -44.49 -25.43 -33.53
N GLY A 91 -44.45 -25.01 -34.80
CA GLY A 91 -43.93 -23.71 -35.22
C GLY A 91 -45.04 -22.66 -35.34
N GLY A 92 -44.66 -21.40 -35.09
CA GLY A 92 -45.42 -20.18 -35.35
C GLY A 92 -44.92 -19.10 -34.38
N GLY A 93 -44.42 -17.93 -34.75
CA GLY A 93 -44.45 -17.19 -36.01
C GLY A 93 -44.72 -15.72 -35.66
N MET A 94 -43.96 -14.80 -36.27
CA MET A 94 -44.22 -13.33 -36.31
C MET A 94 -43.97 -12.56 -35.00
N GLY A 95 -43.44 -11.33 -34.98
CA GLY A 95 -43.08 -10.38 -36.02
C GLY A 95 -42.69 -9.03 -35.40
N GLY A 96 -42.27 -8.08 -36.25
CA GLY A 96 -42.08 -6.65 -35.93
C GLY A 96 -40.73 -6.35 -35.27
N GLY A 97 -39.90 -5.43 -35.73
CA GLY A 97 -40.18 -4.16 -36.43
C GLY A 97 -39.53 -3.04 -35.62
N MET A 98 -39.05 -2.00 -36.32
CA MET A 98 -38.42 -0.76 -35.80
C MET A 98 -36.91 -0.92 -35.49
N GLY A 99 -35.97 -0.33 -36.24
CA GLY A 99 -36.03 0.95 -36.94
C GLY A 99 -35.67 2.06 -35.96
N GLY A 100 -34.40 2.46 -35.96
CA GLY A 100 -33.87 3.53 -35.11
C GLY A 100 -32.37 3.67 -35.30
N GLY A 101 -31.98 4.45 -36.31
CA GLY A 101 -30.60 4.86 -36.48
C GLY A 101 -30.18 5.92 -35.46
N MET A 102 -28.92 6.34 -35.61
CA MET A 102 -28.23 7.44 -34.94
C MET A 102 -27.63 7.13 -33.57
N GLY A 103 -26.30 7.12 -33.55
CA GLY A 103 -25.50 7.00 -32.35
C GLY A 103 -24.11 6.45 -32.65
N GLY A 104 -23.44 6.98 -33.67
CA GLY A 104 -21.98 6.90 -33.71
C GLY A 104 -21.45 7.71 -32.53
N GLY A 105 -21.38 7.05 -31.37
CA GLY A 105 -20.73 7.56 -30.17
C GLY A 105 -19.33 6.98 -30.14
N ASP A 106 -18.37 7.85 -30.41
CA ASP A 106 -16.98 7.82 -30.00
C ASP A 106 -16.38 6.50 -29.53
N MET A 107 -15.32 6.11 -30.24
CA MET A 107 -14.17 5.41 -29.68
C MET A 107 -13.63 6.17 -28.46
N GLY A 108 -14.24 5.97 -27.30
CA GLY A 108 -13.62 6.20 -26.01
C GLY A 108 -12.84 4.96 -25.64
N GLY A 109 -11.61 4.84 -26.14
CA GLY A 109 -10.60 3.92 -25.62
C GLY A 109 -10.31 4.29 -24.17
N GLY A 110 -11.19 3.88 -23.26
CA GLY A 110 -10.93 3.93 -21.84
C GLY A 110 -9.78 2.98 -21.60
N SER A 111 -8.57 3.52 -21.43
CA SER A 111 -7.46 2.77 -20.86
C SER A 111 -8.00 1.95 -19.70
N MET A 112 -8.06 0.64 -19.86
CA MET A 112 -8.29 -0.28 -18.75
C MET A 112 -7.09 -0.10 -17.81
N MET A 113 -7.18 0.88 -16.91
CA MET A 113 -6.21 1.10 -15.85
C MET A 113 -6.08 -0.24 -15.13
N SER A 114 -4.89 -0.84 -15.19
CA SER A 114 -4.64 -2.07 -14.44
C SER A 114 -4.86 -1.76 -12.96
N PRO A 115 -5.66 -2.56 -12.24
CA PRO A 115 -5.91 -2.29 -10.83
C PRO A 115 -4.59 -2.25 -10.06
N THR A 116 -4.41 -1.19 -9.26
CA THR A 116 -3.29 -1.04 -8.33
C THR A 116 -3.73 -1.43 -6.92
N ILE A 117 -2.82 -2.01 -6.16
CA ILE A 117 -3.02 -2.29 -4.73
C ILE A 117 -2.14 -1.31 -3.93
N PRO A 118 -2.70 -0.54 -2.99
CA PRO A 118 -1.91 0.33 -2.13
C PRO A 118 -1.25 -0.50 -1.01
N PHE A 119 0.05 -0.27 -0.81
CA PHE A 119 0.80 -0.79 0.33
C PHE A 119 1.50 0.36 1.07
N VAL A 120 1.78 0.14 2.36
CA VAL A 120 2.72 0.95 3.13
C VAL A 120 3.94 0.10 3.46
N ILE A 121 5.13 0.58 3.11
CA ILE A 121 6.40 -0.04 3.50
C ILE A 121 6.98 0.82 4.63
N ARG A 122 7.15 0.23 5.81
CA ARG A 122 7.48 0.95 7.04
C ARG A 122 8.66 0.35 7.80
N TRP A 123 9.65 1.17 8.13
CA TRP A 123 10.75 0.84 9.04
C TRP A 123 10.26 0.86 10.49
N VAL A 124 9.82 -0.30 10.98
CA VAL A 124 9.24 -0.46 12.31
C VAL A 124 10.27 -0.30 13.42
N SER A 125 11.53 -0.66 13.17
CA SER A 125 12.63 -0.47 14.13
C SER A 125 13.05 1.00 14.30
N ALA A 126 12.64 1.89 13.39
CA ALA A 126 13.05 3.29 13.45
C ALA A 126 12.44 3.99 14.67
N ALA A 127 13.28 4.72 15.41
CA ALA A 127 12.87 5.42 16.63
C ALA A 127 11.60 6.30 16.50
N PRO A 128 11.43 7.17 15.48
CA PRO A 128 10.20 7.96 15.35
C PRO A 128 8.96 7.09 15.07
N VAL A 129 9.13 5.92 14.43
CA VAL A 129 8.04 4.97 14.19
C VAL A 129 7.66 4.22 15.46
N LYS A 130 8.65 3.78 16.27
CA LYS A 130 8.41 3.17 17.59
C LYS A 130 7.65 4.13 18.49
N GLU A 131 8.10 5.39 18.55
CA GLU A 131 7.49 6.46 19.33
C GLU A 131 6.04 6.71 18.90
N ALA A 132 5.81 6.85 17.58
CA ALA A 132 4.46 7.06 17.06
C ALA A 132 3.54 5.85 17.33
N PHE A 133 4.08 4.63 17.27
CA PHE A 133 3.30 3.42 17.56
C PHE A 133 2.88 3.34 19.04
N VAL A 134 3.80 3.64 19.97
CA VAL A 134 3.51 3.70 21.41
C VAL A 134 2.44 4.75 21.69
N ARG A 135 2.59 5.96 21.13
CA ARG A 135 1.63 7.05 21.33
C ARG A 135 0.27 6.78 20.72
N ALA A 136 0.22 6.17 19.54
CA ALA A 136 -1.05 5.76 18.92
C ALA A 136 -1.79 4.72 19.76
N ARG A 137 -1.07 3.89 20.54
CA ARG A 137 -1.66 2.85 21.38
C ARG A 137 -2.05 3.32 22.77
N LEU A 138 -1.22 4.15 23.40
CA LEU A 138 -1.34 4.51 24.82
C LEU A 138 -1.77 5.97 25.06
N GLY A 139 -1.74 6.81 24.03
CA GLY A 139 -2.06 8.23 24.15
C GLY A 139 -1.21 8.90 25.23
N LYS A 140 -1.89 9.52 26.22
CA LYS A 140 -1.24 10.22 27.34
C LYS A 140 -0.50 9.30 28.31
N GLU A 141 -0.84 8.00 28.34
CA GLU A 141 -0.20 7.04 29.25
C GLU A 141 1.18 6.58 28.75
N ALA A 142 1.54 6.94 27.50
CA ALA A 142 2.82 6.60 26.89
C ALA A 142 4.02 7.04 27.75
N ASP A 143 3.95 8.23 28.36
CA ASP A 143 5.06 8.82 29.11
C ASP A 143 5.24 8.20 30.50
N THR A 144 4.20 7.56 31.05
CA THR A 144 4.22 6.95 32.38
C THR A 144 4.31 5.44 32.38
N SER A 145 4.14 4.79 31.22
CA SER A 145 4.15 3.32 31.12
C SER A 145 5.59 2.77 31.15
N PRO A 146 5.94 1.91 32.12
CA PRO A 146 7.23 1.23 32.13
C PRO A 146 7.46 0.37 30.88
N GLN A 147 6.40 -0.27 30.36
CA GLN A 147 6.45 -1.10 29.16
C GLN A 147 6.70 -0.26 27.91
N ALA A 148 6.12 0.94 27.82
CA ALA A 148 6.41 1.87 26.75
C ALA A 148 7.88 2.29 26.76
N LYS A 149 8.38 2.68 27.94
CA LYS A 149 9.79 3.06 28.11
C LYS A 149 10.75 1.92 27.73
N GLU A 150 10.52 0.71 28.25
CA GLU A 150 11.31 -0.46 27.90
C GLU A 150 11.30 -0.73 26.39
N TYR A 151 10.13 -0.66 25.76
CA TYR A 151 10.01 -0.85 24.32
C TYR A 151 10.80 0.21 23.53
N LEU A 152 10.71 1.49 23.93
CA LEU A 152 11.40 2.59 23.25
C LEU A 152 12.93 2.52 23.42
N ASP A 153 13.40 2.24 24.63
CA ASP A 153 14.82 2.17 24.98
C ASP A 153 15.51 0.92 24.42
N ARG A 154 14.76 -0.15 24.12
CA ARG A 154 15.30 -1.38 23.56
C ARG A 154 15.99 -1.13 22.22
N ALA A 155 17.29 -1.46 22.16
CA ALA A 155 18.02 -1.57 20.91
C ALA A 155 17.48 -2.75 20.09
N GLU A 156 17.05 -2.48 18.86
CA GLU A 156 16.53 -3.53 17.98
C GLU A 156 17.71 -4.30 17.34
N PRO A 157 17.83 -5.63 17.55
CA PRO A 157 18.93 -6.42 16.99
C PRO A 157 18.86 -6.52 15.45
N HIS A 158 17.69 -6.21 14.88
CA HIS A 158 17.42 -6.26 13.45
C HIS A 158 17.00 -4.88 12.94
N TYR A 159 17.18 -4.65 11.65
CA TYR A 159 16.32 -3.71 10.93
C TYR A 159 14.99 -4.40 10.65
N VAL A 160 13.89 -3.79 11.06
CA VAL A 160 12.55 -4.38 10.95
C VAL A 160 11.72 -3.56 9.99
N ILE A 161 11.28 -4.18 8.89
CA ILE A 161 10.42 -3.54 7.90
C ILE A 161 9.10 -4.29 7.83
N ALA A 162 7.99 -3.55 7.86
CA ALA A 162 6.67 -4.06 7.61
C ALA A 162 6.17 -3.65 6.23
N VAL A 163 5.61 -4.61 5.48
CA VAL A 163 4.81 -4.37 4.28
C VAL A 163 3.35 -4.57 4.65
N ILE A 164 2.57 -3.49 4.59
CA ILE A 164 1.19 -3.43 5.06
C ILE A 164 0.30 -3.22 3.85
N GLY A 165 -0.46 -4.24 3.48
CA GLY A 165 -1.46 -4.18 2.42
C GLY A 165 -2.80 -3.62 2.93
N PRO A 166 -3.81 -3.53 2.05
CA PRO A 166 -5.14 -3.09 2.44
C PRO A 166 -5.77 -4.07 3.44
N PRO A 167 -6.81 -3.63 4.18
CA PRO A 167 -7.59 -4.50 5.04
C PRO A 167 -8.13 -5.74 4.29
N ARG A 168 -8.07 -6.90 4.94
CA ARG A 168 -8.71 -8.11 4.42
C ARG A 168 -10.21 -8.00 4.67
N GLY A 169 -10.97 -8.01 3.59
CA GLY A 169 -12.42 -7.84 3.60
C GLY A 169 -12.79 -6.45 3.13
N GLY A 170 -13.54 -6.37 2.02
CA GLY A 170 -14.24 -5.14 1.68
C GLY A 170 -15.25 -4.76 2.80
N PRO A 171 -16.04 -3.68 2.63
CA PRO A 171 -17.06 -3.28 3.59
C PRO A 171 -18.01 -4.41 4.04
N GLN A 172 -18.08 -5.49 3.27
CA GLN A 172 -18.95 -6.66 3.42
C GLN A 172 -18.40 -7.82 4.25
N GLN A 173 -17.11 -7.84 4.60
CA GLN A 173 -16.51 -8.84 5.49
C GLN A 173 -16.11 -8.18 6.81
N ARG A 174 -17.09 -7.63 7.52
CA ARG A 174 -16.96 -7.37 8.95
C ARG A 174 -17.24 -8.67 9.71
N GLU A 175 -16.60 -8.82 10.87
CA GLU A 175 -16.78 -9.93 11.81
C GLU A 175 -18.23 -10.42 11.89
N GLY A 176 -18.42 -11.75 11.72
CA GLY A 176 -19.73 -12.40 11.93
C GLY A 176 -20.29 -13.17 10.73
N ALA A 177 -19.64 -13.17 9.56
CA ALA A 177 -20.08 -14.01 8.44
C ALA A 177 -19.78 -15.51 8.71
N PRO A 178 -20.79 -16.40 8.80
CA PRO A 178 -20.57 -17.84 8.93
C PRO A 178 -19.90 -18.36 7.65
N GLY A 179 -18.76 -19.04 7.78
CA GLY A 179 -18.04 -19.63 6.64
C GLY A 179 -16.80 -18.87 6.17
N GLY A 180 -16.30 -17.89 6.93
CA GLY A 180 -14.97 -17.35 6.73
C GLY A 180 -13.92 -18.43 6.96
N GLN A 181 -13.53 -19.18 5.91
CA GLN A 181 -12.38 -20.06 5.97
C GLN A 181 -11.21 -19.27 6.53
N GLN A 182 -10.69 -19.71 7.68
CA GLN A 182 -9.47 -19.20 8.26
C GLN A 182 -8.36 -19.49 7.26
N ARG A 183 -8.13 -18.57 6.32
CA ARG A 183 -7.08 -18.72 5.30
C ARG A 183 -5.76 -18.82 6.06
N GLN A 184 -5.23 -20.03 6.09
CA GLN A 184 -3.93 -20.32 6.68
C GLN A 184 -2.92 -19.32 6.10
N GLY A 185 -2.05 -18.78 6.97
CA GLY A 185 -0.95 -17.92 6.53
C GLY A 185 -0.08 -18.63 5.48
N PRO A 186 0.83 -17.91 4.80
CA PRO A 186 1.73 -18.54 3.86
C PRO A 186 2.46 -19.71 4.54
N SER A 187 2.56 -20.83 3.83
CA SER A 187 3.30 -22.00 4.30
C SER A 187 4.75 -21.64 4.60
N GLU A 188 5.43 -22.43 5.44
CA GLU A 188 6.86 -22.20 5.72
C GLU A 188 7.70 -22.21 4.43
N GLU A 189 7.36 -23.07 3.46
CA GLU A 189 8.00 -23.06 2.13
C GLU A 189 7.81 -21.72 1.41
N MET A 190 6.62 -21.14 1.46
CA MET A 190 6.36 -19.82 0.87
C MET A 190 7.12 -18.73 1.61
N LYS A 191 7.23 -18.78 2.95
CA LYS A 191 8.05 -17.84 3.72
C LYS A 191 9.53 -17.93 3.34
N GLN A 192 10.06 -19.14 3.13
CA GLN A 192 11.44 -19.32 2.67
C GLN A 192 11.66 -18.75 1.26
N LYS A 193 10.72 -18.96 0.34
CA LYS A 193 10.77 -18.34 -1.00
C LYS A 193 10.75 -16.82 -0.92
N ILE A 194 9.85 -16.26 -0.11
CA ILE A 194 9.76 -14.82 0.13
C ILE A 194 11.08 -14.30 0.73
N LYS A 195 11.64 -14.98 1.74
CA LYS A 195 12.93 -14.64 2.35
C LYS A 195 14.06 -14.58 1.31
N ALA A 196 14.13 -15.56 0.40
CA ALA A 196 15.16 -15.63 -0.63
C ALA A 196 15.07 -14.49 -1.68
N VAL A 197 13.86 -14.02 -1.99
CA VAL A 197 13.63 -12.95 -2.99
C VAL A 197 13.47 -11.55 -2.35
N THR A 198 13.62 -11.46 -1.03
CA THR A 198 13.54 -10.19 -0.30
C THR A 198 14.91 -9.72 0.11
N PHE A 199 15.21 -8.45 -0.11
CA PHE A 199 16.51 -7.88 0.24
C PHE A 199 16.46 -6.36 0.48
N LEU A 200 17.48 -5.88 1.21
CA LEU A 200 17.88 -4.49 1.24
C LEU A 200 19.10 -4.30 0.34
N HIS A 201 18.94 -3.47 -0.68
CA HIS A 201 20.00 -3.11 -1.60
C HIS A 201 20.63 -1.77 -1.21
N ARG A 202 21.97 -1.74 -1.23
CA ARG A 202 22.80 -0.54 -1.04
C ARG A 202 23.85 -0.50 -2.14
N LYS A 203 24.10 0.67 -2.72
CA LYS A 203 24.99 0.80 -3.87
C LYS A 203 26.40 0.34 -3.51
N GLY A 204 26.91 -0.62 -4.28
CA GLY A 204 28.29 -1.11 -4.13
C GLY A 204 28.51 -2.06 -2.94
N LYS A 205 27.44 -2.48 -2.25
CA LYS A 205 27.48 -3.47 -1.17
C LYS A 205 26.64 -4.70 -1.53
N PRO A 206 26.91 -5.87 -0.95
CA PRO A 206 26.05 -7.03 -1.08
C PRO A 206 24.63 -6.76 -0.55
N ASP A 207 23.65 -7.41 -1.17
CA ASP A 207 22.27 -7.39 -0.72
C ASP A 207 22.13 -8.06 0.66
N VAL A 208 21.36 -7.44 1.54
CA VAL A 208 21.08 -7.98 2.88
C VAL A 208 19.71 -8.65 2.86
N HIS A 209 19.68 -9.96 3.09
CA HIS A 209 18.43 -10.74 3.17
C HIS A 209 17.88 -10.77 4.59
N PRO A 210 16.55 -10.87 4.78
CA PRO A 210 15.98 -10.99 6.11
C PRO A 210 16.28 -12.35 6.71
N GLU A 211 16.51 -12.44 8.01
CA GLU A 211 16.62 -13.69 8.75
C GLU A 211 15.24 -14.28 9.06
N VAL A 212 14.25 -13.41 9.27
CA VAL A 212 12.90 -13.80 9.68
C VAL A 212 11.86 -13.11 8.81
N VAL A 213 10.82 -13.87 8.43
CA VAL A 213 9.61 -13.38 7.77
C VAL A 213 8.40 -13.85 8.57
N GLU A 214 7.67 -12.90 9.15
CA GLU A 214 6.48 -13.13 9.94
C GLU A 214 5.25 -12.57 9.23
N VAL A 215 4.10 -13.25 9.35
CA VAL A 215 2.82 -12.71 8.92
C VAL A 215 2.01 -12.38 10.15
N VAL A 216 1.73 -11.10 10.33
CA VAL A 216 0.89 -10.62 11.44
C VAL A 216 -0.55 -10.63 10.96
N GLN A 217 -1.38 -11.42 11.63
CA GLN A 217 -2.82 -11.43 11.40
C GLN A 217 -3.42 -10.19 12.06
N GLY A 218 -4.36 -9.55 11.36
CA GLY A 218 -5.05 -8.37 11.82
C GLY A 218 -6.03 -7.88 10.75
N SER A 219 -6.53 -6.67 10.93
CA SER A 219 -7.42 -6.05 9.94
C SER A 219 -6.73 -5.90 8.58
N ALA A 220 -5.45 -5.52 8.56
CA ALA A 220 -4.60 -5.43 7.37
C ALA A 220 -3.69 -6.65 7.20
N GLN A 221 -3.43 -7.02 5.94
CA GLN A 221 -2.41 -8.02 5.63
C GLN A 221 -1.02 -7.42 5.85
N THR A 222 -0.35 -7.83 6.93
CA THR A 222 0.98 -7.30 7.28
C THR A 222 2.03 -8.42 7.24
N MET A 223 3.09 -8.22 6.46
CA MET A 223 4.30 -9.03 6.50
C MET A 223 5.42 -8.24 7.18
N VAL A 224 6.13 -8.87 8.11
CA VAL A 224 7.25 -8.26 8.85
C VAL A 224 8.54 -9.01 8.49
N PHE A 225 9.55 -8.24 8.11
CA PHE A 225 10.85 -8.70 7.67
C PHE A 225 11.90 -8.21 8.67
N ARG A 226 12.71 -9.12 9.23
CA ARG A 226 13.80 -8.80 10.15
C ARG A 226 15.14 -9.03 9.47
N PHE A 227 15.85 -7.97 9.16
CA PHE A 227 17.16 -8.00 8.52
C PHE A 227 18.26 -7.88 9.59
N PRO A 228 19.34 -8.66 9.47
CA PRO A 228 20.46 -8.55 10.39
C PRO A 228 21.15 -7.19 10.26
N ARG A 229 21.74 -6.72 11.36
CA ARG A 229 22.59 -5.51 11.39
C ARG A 229 24.08 -5.82 11.23
N THR A 230 24.43 -6.93 10.56
CA THR A 230 25.82 -7.42 10.42
C THR A 230 26.72 -6.48 9.60
N ASP A 231 26.14 -5.72 8.66
CA ASP A 231 26.79 -4.62 7.96
C ASP A 231 25.92 -3.36 8.10
N GLU A 232 26.30 -2.51 9.05
CA GLU A 232 25.52 -1.35 9.46
C GLU A 232 25.24 -0.40 8.28
N ILE A 233 23.99 0.05 8.20
CA ILE A 233 23.55 1.05 7.23
C ILE A 233 23.90 2.43 7.76
N THR A 234 24.68 3.21 7.01
CA THR A 234 25.14 4.54 7.42
C THR A 234 24.73 5.61 6.40
N LEU A 235 24.90 6.89 6.74
CA LEU A 235 24.57 7.98 5.81
C LEU A 235 25.39 7.95 4.49
N ASP A 236 26.55 7.30 4.48
CA ASP A 236 27.39 7.16 3.29
C ASP A 236 26.77 6.24 2.23
N ASP A 237 25.86 5.34 2.64
CA ASP A 237 25.09 4.51 1.73
C ASP A 237 24.10 5.34 0.89
N LYS A 238 23.79 6.57 1.32
CA LYS A 238 22.87 7.58 0.73
C LYS A 238 21.40 7.14 0.67
N ASP A 239 21.15 5.97 0.10
CA ASP A 239 19.85 5.35 0.01
C ASP A 239 19.92 3.84 0.23
N VAL A 240 18.81 3.29 0.72
CA VAL A 240 18.58 1.86 0.83
C VAL A 240 17.29 1.52 0.09
N GLU A 241 17.31 0.51 -0.77
CA GLU A 241 16.13 0.01 -1.46
C GLU A 241 15.66 -1.29 -0.83
N PHE A 242 14.44 -1.29 -0.32
CA PHE A 242 13.74 -2.51 0.03
C PHE A 242 13.08 -3.09 -1.23
N SER A 243 13.29 -4.38 -1.47
CA SER A 243 12.66 -5.13 -2.56
C SER A 243 12.14 -6.45 -2.03
N THR A 244 10.90 -6.80 -2.39
CA THR A 244 10.32 -8.12 -2.13
C THR A 244 9.37 -8.51 -3.26
N LYS A 245 9.11 -9.82 -3.38
CA LYS A 245 8.15 -10.39 -4.32
C LYS A 245 7.15 -11.27 -3.60
N MET A 246 5.87 -11.01 -3.85
CA MET A 246 4.74 -11.74 -3.28
C MET A 246 3.87 -12.28 -4.41
N GLY A 247 4.12 -13.51 -4.83
CA GLY A 247 3.45 -14.07 -6.01
C GLY A 247 3.82 -13.30 -7.28
N SER A 248 2.82 -12.70 -7.94
CA SER A 248 3.00 -11.86 -9.13
C SER A 248 3.27 -10.38 -8.81
N ILE A 249 3.26 -10.00 -7.53
CA ILE A 249 3.40 -8.61 -7.09
C ILE A 249 4.86 -8.35 -6.71
N ASP A 250 5.51 -7.44 -7.45
CA ASP A 250 6.84 -6.94 -7.13
C ASP A 250 6.71 -5.62 -6.36
N ILE A 251 7.20 -5.59 -5.11
CA ILE A 251 7.11 -4.44 -4.22
C ILE A 251 8.52 -3.89 -4.01
N LYS A 252 8.77 -2.66 -4.45
CA LYS A 252 10.06 -1.99 -4.30
C LYS A 252 9.89 -0.58 -3.77
N ARG A 253 10.75 -0.18 -2.84
CA ARG A 253 10.84 1.21 -2.41
C ARG A 253 12.22 1.59 -1.92
N LYS A 254 12.70 2.71 -2.46
CA LYS A 254 13.93 3.37 -2.07
C LYS A 254 13.68 4.39 -0.98
N PHE A 255 14.54 4.38 0.03
CA PHE A 255 14.51 5.28 1.18
C PHE A 255 15.80 6.10 1.20
N LYS A 256 15.67 7.43 1.29
CA LYS A 256 16.82 8.35 1.32
C LYS A 256 17.27 8.54 2.76
N LEU A 257 18.46 8.06 3.11
CA LEU A 257 18.94 8.02 4.49
C LEU A 257 19.10 9.42 5.10
N LYS A 258 19.45 10.43 4.29
CA LYS A 258 19.49 11.83 4.73
C LYS A 258 18.14 12.38 5.21
N GLU A 259 17.03 11.81 4.75
CA GLU A 259 15.67 12.19 5.16
C GLU A 259 15.21 11.40 6.39
N MET A 260 15.90 10.30 6.71
CA MET A 260 15.63 9.39 7.83
C MET A 260 16.46 9.72 9.08
N VAL A 261 16.93 10.96 9.18
CA VAL A 261 17.61 11.46 10.37
C VAL A 261 16.59 12.02 11.34
N TRP A 262 16.64 11.54 12.58
CA TRP A 262 15.79 12.00 13.67
C TRP A 262 16.64 12.32 14.89
N HIS A 263 16.45 13.50 15.49
CA HIS A 263 17.30 14.03 16.56
C HIS A 263 18.81 13.94 16.26
N GLY A 264 19.19 14.25 15.01
CA GLY A 264 20.60 14.28 14.57
C GLY A 264 21.23 12.90 14.32
N LYS A 265 20.48 11.80 14.45
CA LYS A 265 20.97 10.44 14.20
C LYS A 265 20.16 9.74 13.11
N LEU A 266 20.83 8.92 12.30
CA LEU A 266 20.12 8.04 11.37
C LEU A 266 19.25 7.06 12.17
N ALA A 267 17.95 7.05 11.89
CA ALA A 267 16.99 6.19 12.56
C ALA A 267 16.48 5.13 11.57
N LEU A 268 16.75 3.86 11.85
CA LEU A 268 16.37 2.70 11.03
C LEU A 268 15.86 1.56 11.90
#